data_AF-A0A2X3C8I2-F1
#
_entry.id   AF-A0A2X3C8I2-F1
#
_cell.length_a   1.000
_cell.length_b   1.000
_cell.length_c   1.000
_cell.angle_alpha   90.00
_cell.angle_beta   90.00
_cell.angle_gamma   90.00
#
_symmetry.space_group_name_H-M   'P 1'
#
loop_
_entity.id
_entity.type
_entity.pdbx_description
1 polymer ?
#
loop_
_entity_poly.entity_id
_entity_poly.type
_entity_poly.pdbx_seq_one_letter_code
_entity_poly.pdbx_strand_id
1 'polypeptide(L)'
;MAVQKSMLEEKQSQQQTLVYEQKAQQAKLEQARNERKKTLSGLESSIQQGQQQLSELRANESRLRGRIAQAEAAAKARADREARDAQAVRDRQQEASRKGTTYKPTESERSLMSRTGGLGSPRGQAFWPVRGPLLHRYGEQLQGELRWKGMVIAASEGTEVRAIADGRVILADWLQGYGLVVVVEHGKGDMSLYGYNQSALVSVVPRCVPASLSRS
;
A
#
# COMPACT_ATOMS: atom_id res chain seq x y z
N MET A 1 70.32 -3.92 58.89
CA MET A 1 69.33 -2.88 59.21
C MET A 1 68.92 -2.08 57.98
N ALA A 2 69.82 -1.36 57.28
CA ALA A 2 69.45 -0.51 56.12
C ALA A 2 68.82 -1.29 54.94
N VAL A 3 69.38 -2.45 54.57
CA VAL A 3 68.91 -3.29 53.44
C VAL A 3 67.51 -3.87 53.68
N GLN A 4 67.16 -4.21 54.92
CA GLN A 4 65.82 -4.70 55.28
C GLN A 4 64.77 -3.60 55.17
N LYS A 5 65.13 -2.36 55.51
CA LYS A 5 64.24 -1.21 55.42
C LYS A 5 63.92 -0.84 53.97
N SER A 6 64.93 -0.79 53.09
CA SER A 6 64.72 -0.53 51.66
C SER A 6 63.87 -1.62 50.99
N MET A 7 64.08 -2.89 51.34
CA MET A 7 63.28 -4.01 50.83
C MET A 7 61.80 -3.94 51.30
N LEU A 8 61.55 -3.41 52.50
CA LEU A 8 60.20 -3.21 53.02
C LEU A 8 59.48 -2.07 52.29
N GLU A 9 60.17 -0.96 52.04
CA GLU A 9 59.67 0.19 51.29
C GLU A 9 59.36 -0.18 49.83
N GLU A 10 60.22 -0.99 49.21
CA GLU A 10 60.01 -1.51 47.86
C GLU A 10 58.79 -2.44 47.77
N LYS A 11 58.61 -3.33 48.76
CA LYS A 11 57.39 -4.15 48.88
C LYS A 11 56.13 -3.32 49.10
N GLN A 12 56.19 -2.26 49.89
CA GLN A 12 55.05 -1.36 50.10
C GLN A 12 54.67 -0.62 48.82
N SER A 13 55.65 -0.12 48.06
CA SER A 13 55.45 0.50 46.74
C SER A 13 54.82 -0.46 45.74
N GLN A 14 55.33 -1.70 45.65
CA GLN A 14 54.76 -2.74 44.80
C GLN A 14 53.31 -3.06 45.19
N GLN A 15 53.01 -3.20 46.49
CA GLN A 15 51.65 -3.43 46.95
C GLN A 15 50.71 -2.27 46.60
N GLN A 16 51.15 -1.01 46.79
CA GLN A 16 50.34 0.15 46.41
C GLN A 16 50.04 0.19 44.92
N THR A 17 51.03 -0.14 44.09
CA THR A 17 50.89 -0.20 42.64
C THR A 17 49.88 -1.27 42.21
N LEU A 18 49.98 -2.48 42.77
CA LEU A 18 49.04 -3.57 42.49
C LEU A 18 47.60 -3.22 42.91
N VAL A 19 47.41 -2.59 44.06
CA VAL A 19 46.09 -2.14 44.52
C VAL A 19 45.52 -1.07 43.58
N TYR A 20 46.37 -0.15 43.10
CA TYR A 20 45.96 0.87 42.14
C TYR A 20 45.56 0.25 40.80
N GLU A 21 46.36 -0.67 40.26
CA GLU A 21 46.05 -1.40 39.03
C GLU A 21 44.76 -2.20 39.15
N GLN A 22 44.55 -2.90 40.28
CA GLN A 22 43.33 -3.67 40.52
C GLN A 22 42.09 -2.75 40.55
N LYS A 23 42.17 -1.59 41.21
CA LYS A 23 41.08 -0.59 41.20
C LYS A 23 40.80 -0.05 39.80
N ALA A 24 41.85 0.24 39.02
CA ALA A 24 41.70 0.70 37.64
C ALA A 24 41.06 -0.36 36.74
N GLN A 25 41.43 -1.64 36.91
CA GLN A 25 40.80 -2.75 36.21
C GLN A 25 39.33 -2.92 36.59
N GLN A 26 38.99 -2.85 37.89
CA GLN A 26 37.61 -2.91 38.36
C GLN A 26 36.76 -1.78 37.76
N ALA A 27 37.27 -0.54 37.75
CA ALA A 27 36.57 0.60 37.17
C ALA A 27 36.31 0.40 35.65
N LYS A 28 37.29 -0.09 34.90
CA LYS A 28 37.11 -0.42 33.47
C LYS A 28 36.05 -1.50 33.24
N LEU A 29 36.05 -2.54 34.08
CA LEU A 29 35.08 -3.63 34.01
C LEU A 29 33.66 -3.16 34.32
N GLU A 30 33.50 -2.30 35.33
CA GLU A 30 32.21 -1.69 35.64
C GLU A 30 31.72 -0.77 34.52
N GLN A 31 32.62 0.02 33.92
CA GLN A 31 32.28 0.85 32.77
C GLN A 31 31.79 0.01 31.59
N ALA A 32 32.54 -1.04 31.22
CA ALA A 32 32.16 -1.95 30.14
C ALA A 32 30.83 -2.66 30.43
N ARG A 33 30.58 -3.05 31.69
CA ARG A 33 29.30 -3.64 32.13
C ARG A 33 28.15 -2.64 31.96
N ASN A 34 28.35 -1.38 32.33
CA ASN A 34 27.34 -0.33 32.22
C ASN A 34 27.03 0.02 30.77
N GLU A 35 28.04 0.10 29.90
CA GLU A 35 27.88 0.30 28.46
C GLU A 35 27.12 -0.88 27.80
N ARG A 36 27.46 -2.12 28.19
CA ARG A 36 26.76 -3.31 27.74
C ARG A 36 25.31 -3.35 28.21
N LYS A 37 25.03 -2.92 29.44
CA LYS A 37 23.66 -2.79 29.96
C LYS A 37 22.84 -1.78 29.16
N LYS A 38 23.42 -0.62 28.83
CA LYS A 38 22.77 0.40 27.99
C LYS A 38 22.43 -0.14 26.60
N THR A 39 23.39 -0.80 25.95
CA THR A 39 23.17 -1.38 24.61
C THR A 39 22.10 -2.48 24.64
N LEU A 40 22.09 -3.35 25.66
CA LEU A 40 21.04 -4.35 25.83
C LEU A 40 19.66 -3.69 25.99
N SER A 41 19.52 -2.67 26.84
CA SER A 41 18.24 -1.97 26.99
C SER A 41 17.77 -1.26 25.72
N GLY A 42 18.70 -0.72 24.93
CA GLY A 42 18.37 -0.11 23.63
C GLY A 42 17.92 -1.14 22.60
N LEU A 43 18.58 -2.31 22.55
CA LEU A 43 18.18 -3.42 21.70
C LEU A 43 16.82 -3.99 22.11
N GLU A 44 16.58 -4.16 23.41
CA GLU A 44 15.29 -4.64 23.94
C GLU A 44 14.15 -3.68 23.56
N SER A 45 14.34 -2.38 23.74
CA SER A 45 13.39 -1.35 23.27
C SER A 45 13.16 -1.42 21.76
N SER A 46 14.21 -1.62 20.97
CA SER A 46 14.11 -1.71 19.50
C SER A 46 13.35 -2.96 19.07
N ILE A 47 13.60 -4.10 19.72
CA ILE A 47 12.88 -5.36 19.47
C ILE A 47 11.40 -5.20 19.84
N GLN A 48 11.10 -4.58 20.98
CA GLN A 48 9.73 -4.33 21.41
C GLN A 48 8.98 -3.42 20.43
N GLN A 49 9.61 -2.34 19.97
CA GLN A 49 9.06 -1.46 18.93
C GLN A 49 8.82 -2.21 17.63
N GLY A 50 9.79 -3.03 17.19
CA GLY A 50 9.65 -3.85 15.99
C GLY A 50 8.51 -4.88 16.08
N GLN A 51 8.33 -5.51 17.25
CA GLN A 51 7.22 -6.43 17.50
C GLN A 51 5.86 -5.72 17.47
N GLN A 52 5.76 -4.53 18.08
CA GLN A 52 4.55 -3.71 18.02
C GLN A 52 4.22 -3.33 16.57
N GLN A 53 5.18 -2.79 15.82
CA GLN A 53 5.02 -2.45 14.40
C GLN A 53 4.58 -3.66 13.57
N LEU A 54 5.16 -4.84 13.80
CA LEU A 54 4.79 -6.06 13.09
C LEU A 54 3.35 -6.49 13.41
N SER A 55 2.91 -6.33 14.66
CA SER A 55 1.54 -6.64 15.06
C SER A 55 0.53 -5.69 14.40
N GLU A 56 0.85 -4.40 14.32
CA GLU A 56 0.03 -3.40 13.65
C GLU A 56 -0.05 -3.66 12.15
N LEU A 57 1.07 -3.97 11.52
CA LEU A 57 1.16 -4.36 10.11
C LEU A 57 0.27 -5.57 9.79
N ARG A 58 0.35 -6.63 10.61
CA ARG A 58 -0.49 -7.83 10.45
C ARG A 58 -1.97 -7.51 10.64
N ALA A 59 -2.31 -6.68 11.61
CA ALA A 59 -3.69 -6.24 11.84
C ALA A 59 -4.22 -5.37 10.68
N ASN A 60 -3.36 -4.55 10.08
CA ASN A 60 -3.71 -3.75 8.91
C ASN A 60 -3.90 -4.64 7.67
N GLU A 61 -3.00 -5.58 7.43
CA GLU A 61 -3.12 -6.55 6.34
C GLU A 61 -4.42 -7.37 6.45
N SER A 62 -4.76 -7.85 7.65
CA SER A 62 -6.01 -8.59 7.88
C SER A 62 -7.24 -7.73 7.59
N ARG A 63 -7.24 -6.46 8.07
CA ARG A 63 -8.31 -5.50 7.77
C ARG A 63 -8.43 -5.25 6.27
N LEU A 64 -7.31 -5.05 5.59
CA LEU A 64 -7.29 -4.82 4.15
C LEU A 64 -7.82 -6.03 3.38
N ARG A 65 -7.34 -7.24 3.69
CA ARG A 65 -7.84 -8.48 3.08
C ARG A 65 -9.34 -8.65 3.28
N GLY A 66 -9.85 -8.35 4.49
CA GLY A 66 -11.28 -8.38 4.78
C GLY A 66 -12.08 -7.37 3.94
N ARG A 67 -11.58 -6.14 3.80
CA ARG A 67 -12.23 -5.10 2.99
C ARG A 67 -12.20 -5.40 1.50
N ILE A 68 -11.09 -5.96 0.99
CA ILE A 68 -11.00 -6.43 -0.40
C ILE A 68 -12.03 -7.55 -0.62
N ALA A 69 -12.08 -8.56 0.24
CA ALA A 69 -13.04 -9.65 0.11
C ALA A 69 -14.50 -9.17 0.13
N GLN A 70 -14.83 -8.21 1.02
CA GLN A 70 -16.15 -7.59 1.06
C GLN A 70 -16.45 -6.78 -0.20
N ALA A 71 -15.49 -5.99 -0.68
CA ALA A 71 -15.62 -5.20 -1.89
C ALA A 71 -15.81 -6.09 -3.12
N GLU A 72 -15.04 -7.17 -3.24
CA GLU A 72 -15.16 -8.18 -4.31
C GLU A 72 -16.50 -8.90 -4.27
N ALA A 73 -16.95 -9.35 -3.10
CA ALA A 73 -18.25 -10.00 -2.96
C ALA A 73 -19.41 -9.06 -3.34
N ALA A 74 -19.34 -7.80 -2.89
CA ALA A 74 -20.34 -6.80 -3.23
C ALA A 74 -20.28 -6.40 -4.72
N ALA A 75 -19.08 -6.31 -5.31
CA ALA A 75 -18.90 -6.06 -6.73
C ALA A 75 -19.46 -7.21 -7.56
N LYS A 76 -19.15 -8.47 -7.21
CA LYS A 76 -19.69 -9.65 -7.89
C LYS A 76 -21.21 -9.71 -7.82
N ALA A 77 -21.81 -9.51 -6.65
CA ALA A 77 -23.28 -9.51 -6.51
C ALA A 77 -23.95 -8.41 -7.35
N ARG A 78 -23.32 -7.23 -7.46
CA ARG A 78 -23.79 -6.15 -8.35
C ARG A 78 -23.60 -6.50 -9.81
N ALA A 79 -22.45 -7.03 -10.20
CA ALA A 79 -22.15 -7.44 -11.57
C ALA A 79 -23.11 -8.54 -12.04
N ASP A 80 -23.44 -9.52 -11.19
CA ASP A 80 -24.43 -10.56 -11.51
C ASP A 80 -25.82 -9.97 -11.74
N ARG A 81 -26.22 -8.97 -10.94
CA ARG A 81 -27.50 -8.26 -11.13
C ARG A 81 -27.50 -7.44 -12.41
N GLU A 82 -26.46 -6.64 -12.63
CA GLU A 82 -26.32 -5.81 -13.83
C GLU A 82 -26.21 -6.68 -15.10
N ALA A 83 -25.59 -7.87 -15.04
CA ALA A 83 -25.52 -8.82 -16.14
C ALA A 83 -26.89 -9.43 -16.47
N ARG A 84 -27.69 -9.79 -15.45
CA ARG A 84 -29.08 -10.26 -15.65
C ARG A 84 -29.95 -9.19 -16.29
N ASP A 85 -29.84 -7.94 -15.80
CA ASP A 85 -30.56 -6.80 -16.36
C ASP A 85 -30.12 -6.52 -17.80
N ALA A 86 -28.80 -6.57 -18.08
CA ALA A 86 -28.25 -6.40 -19.43
C ALA A 86 -28.72 -7.50 -20.39
N GLN A 87 -28.80 -8.74 -19.92
CA GLN A 87 -29.30 -9.86 -20.72
C GLN A 87 -30.78 -9.69 -21.04
N ALA A 88 -31.60 -9.30 -20.05
CA ALA A 88 -33.03 -9.04 -20.28
C ALA A 88 -33.25 -7.92 -21.31
N VAL A 89 -32.43 -6.87 -21.30
CA VAL A 89 -32.49 -5.79 -22.30
C VAL A 89 -32.08 -6.30 -23.69
N ARG A 90 -31.04 -7.14 -23.78
CA ARG A 90 -30.62 -7.78 -25.04
C ARG A 90 -31.70 -8.70 -25.59
N ASP A 91 -32.35 -9.48 -24.74
CA ASP A 91 -33.42 -10.39 -25.14
C ASP A 91 -34.63 -9.61 -25.67
N ARG A 92 -35.02 -8.50 -25.00
CA ARG A 92 -36.06 -7.58 -25.52
C ARG A 92 -35.67 -6.95 -26.86
N GLN A 93 -34.42 -6.56 -27.04
CA GLN A 93 -33.93 -6.05 -28.32
C GLN A 93 -34.01 -7.09 -29.44
N GLN A 94 -33.64 -8.34 -29.14
CA GLN A 94 -33.72 -9.45 -30.09
C GLN A 94 -35.16 -9.84 -30.42
N GLU A 95 -36.07 -9.83 -29.44
CA GLU A 95 -37.49 -10.04 -29.72
C GLU A 95 -38.08 -8.91 -30.59
N ALA A 96 -37.74 -7.66 -30.28
CA ALA A 96 -38.21 -6.51 -31.05
C ALA A 96 -37.72 -6.57 -32.50
N SER A 97 -36.46 -6.95 -32.72
CA SER A 97 -35.91 -7.13 -34.07
C SER A 97 -36.53 -8.30 -34.81
N ARG A 98 -36.77 -9.45 -34.14
CA ARG A 98 -37.52 -10.60 -34.69
C ARG A 98 -38.95 -10.22 -35.08
N LYS A 99 -39.59 -9.34 -34.30
CA LYS A 99 -40.94 -8.81 -34.56
C LYS A 99 -40.97 -7.65 -35.56
N GLY A 100 -39.82 -7.24 -36.12
CA GLY A 100 -39.72 -6.14 -37.10
C GLY A 100 -39.97 -4.74 -36.51
N THR A 101 -39.93 -4.59 -35.19
CA THR A 101 -40.19 -3.34 -34.48
C THR A 101 -38.89 -2.66 -34.04
N THR A 102 -38.82 -1.33 -34.08
CA THR A 102 -37.63 -0.58 -33.63
C THR A 102 -37.63 -0.46 -32.09
N TYR A 103 -36.69 -1.16 -31.43
CA TYR A 103 -36.43 -0.98 -30.00
C TYR A 103 -35.59 0.28 -29.77
N LYS A 104 -36.11 1.24 -29.00
CA LYS A 104 -35.34 2.40 -28.53
C LYS A 104 -34.98 2.20 -27.05
N PRO A 105 -33.71 1.90 -26.71
CA PRO A 105 -33.30 1.72 -25.33
C PRO A 105 -33.43 3.02 -24.56
N THR A 106 -33.94 2.91 -23.32
CA THR A 106 -33.98 4.01 -22.34
C THR A 106 -32.57 4.47 -21.95
N GLU A 107 -32.45 5.68 -21.42
CA GLU A 107 -31.16 6.23 -20.97
C GLU A 107 -30.49 5.36 -19.89
N SER A 108 -31.29 4.80 -18.99
CA SER A 108 -30.86 3.85 -17.96
C SER A 108 -30.28 2.56 -18.56
N GLU A 109 -30.89 2.03 -19.62
CA GLU A 109 -30.43 0.81 -20.29
C GLU A 109 -29.13 1.04 -21.07
N ARG A 110 -29.00 2.20 -21.75
CA ARG A 110 -27.74 2.58 -22.42
C ARG A 110 -26.59 2.70 -21.43
N SER A 111 -26.85 3.33 -20.28
CA SER A 111 -25.86 3.50 -19.22
C SER A 111 -25.43 2.16 -18.61
N LEU A 112 -26.35 1.21 -18.47
CA LEU A 112 -26.06 -0.13 -17.98
C LEU A 112 -25.22 -0.94 -18.98
N MET A 113 -25.53 -0.86 -20.27
CA MET A 113 -24.75 -1.53 -21.33
C MET A 113 -23.33 -0.99 -21.47
N SER A 114 -23.14 0.33 -21.30
CA SER A 114 -21.82 0.97 -21.31
C SER A 114 -20.96 0.51 -20.14
N ARG A 115 -21.50 0.47 -18.91
CA ARG A 115 -20.75 0.09 -17.69
C ARG A 115 -20.43 -1.40 -17.57
N THR A 116 -21.25 -2.26 -18.18
CA THR A 116 -21.03 -3.71 -18.21
C THR A 116 -20.16 -4.17 -19.37
N GLY A 117 -19.62 -3.23 -20.15
CA GLY A 117 -18.83 -3.49 -21.36
C GLY A 117 -17.46 -4.14 -21.12
N GLY A 118 -16.82 -3.85 -19.97
CA GLY A 118 -15.41 -4.15 -19.71
C GLY A 118 -14.46 -3.13 -20.37
N LEU A 119 -13.15 -3.27 -20.15
CA LEU A 119 -12.13 -2.46 -20.84
C LEU A 119 -11.94 -2.84 -22.32
N GLY A 120 -12.45 -4.01 -22.71
CA GLY A 120 -12.30 -4.54 -24.06
C GLY A 120 -10.86 -4.94 -24.37
N SER A 121 -10.54 -5.15 -25.65
CA SER A 121 -9.17 -5.50 -26.05
C SER A 121 -8.22 -4.29 -25.87
N PRO A 122 -6.98 -4.51 -25.36
CA PRO A 122 -6.00 -3.45 -25.14
C PRO A 122 -5.47 -2.93 -26.49
N ARG A 123 -6.21 -2.00 -27.09
CA ARG A 123 -5.90 -1.36 -28.38
C ARG A 123 -5.58 0.13 -28.22
N GLY A 124 -5.14 0.56 -27.04
CA GLY A 124 -4.84 1.97 -26.74
C GLY A 124 -6.07 2.87 -26.62
N GLN A 125 -7.24 2.28 -26.36
CA GLN A 125 -8.53 2.98 -26.26
C GLN A 125 -8.71 3.70 -24.91
N ALA A 126 -7.88 3.34 -23.93
CA ALA A 126 -7.91 3.85 -22.58
C ALA A 126 -7.17 5.19 -22.46
N PHE A 127 -7.69 6.08 -21.61
CA PHE A 127 -7.06 7.37 -21.33
C PHE A 127 -5.84 7.20 -20.43
N TRP A 128 -4.82 8.03 -20.64
CA TRP A 128 -3.74 8.19 -19.68
C TRP A 128 -4.28 8.84 -18.41
N PRO A 129 -4.02 8.26 -17.22
CA PRO A 129 -4.58 8.78 -15.97
C PRO A 129 -3.92 10.11 -15.57
N VAL A 130 -2.64 10.26 -15.86
CA VAL A 130 -1.87 11.51 -15.74
C VAL A 130 -0.84 11.57 -16.87
N ARG A 131 -0.37 12.75 -17.22
CA ARG A 131 0.71 12.94 -18.20
C ARG A 131 2.01 13.32 -17.48
N GLY A 132 3.04 12.51 -17.64
CA GLY A 132 4.37 12.77 -17.10
C GLY A 132 5.36 11.66 -17.42
N PRO A 133 6.63 11.81 -16.99
CA PRO A 133 7.64 10.79 -17.23
C PRO A 133 7.35 9.53 -16.42
N LEU A 134 7.63 8.38 -17.04
CA LEU A 134 7.45 7.09 -16.40
C LEU A 134 8.65 6.79 -15.51
N LEU A 135 8.41 6.66 -14.21
CA LEU A 135 9.45 6.36 -13.21
C LEU A 135 9.71 4.86 -13.10
N HIS A 136 8.63 4.06 -13.06
CA HIS A 136 8.73 2.61 -12.97
C HIS A 136 7.75 1.92 -13.92
N ARG A 137 8.19 0.79 -14.47
CA ARG A 137 7.40 -0.06 -15.36
C ARG A 137 6.91 -1.31 -14.64
N TYR A 138 5.82 -1.86 -15.15
CA TYR A 138 5.37 -3.18 -14.73
C TYR A 138 6.49 -4.22 -14.95
N GLY A 139 6.74 -5.04 -13.93
CA GLY A 139 7.77 -6.08 -13.95
C GLY A 139 9.19 -5.61 -13.65
N GLU A 140 9.41 -4.30 -13.45
CA GLU A 140 10.72 -3.77 -13.05
C GLU A 140 11.11 -4.23 -11.65
N GLN A 141 12.41 -4.30 -11.35
CA GLN A 141 12.89 -4.69 -10.03
C GLN A 141 12.59 -3.61 -8.99
N LEU A 142 11.92 -3.98 -7.90
CA LEU A 142 11.70 -3.10 -6.75
C LEU A 142 12.77 -3.33 -5.68
N GLN A 143 12.89 -4.55 -5.15
CA GLN A 143 13.89 -4.91 -4.16
C GLN A 143 14.10 -6.44 -4.15
N GLY A 144 15.35 -6.90 -4.32
CA GLY A 144 15.63 -8.34 -4.41
C GLY A 144 14.81 -8.99 -5.52
N GLU A 145 14.03 -10.02 -5.18
CA GLU A 145 13.13 -10.71 -6.12
C GLU A 145 11.79 -9.99 -6.33
N LEU A 146 11.46 -8.96 -5.53
CA LEU A 146 10.21 -8.22 -5.71
C LEU A 146 10.23 -7.41 -7.00
N ARG A 147 9.14 -7.50 -7.75
CA ARG A 147 8.89 -6.74 -8.98
C ARG A 147 7.70 -5.80 -8.82
N TRP A 148 7.73 -4.69 -9.54
CA TRP A 148 6.61 -3.76 -9.63
C TRP A 148 5.40 -4.44 -10.29
N LYS A 149 4.24 -4.41 -9.63
CA LYS A 149 2.96 -4.95 -10.14
C LYS A 149 2.14 -3.92 -10.91
N GLY A 150 2.73 -2.78 -11.23
CA GLY A 150 2.09 -1.65 -11.89
C GLY A 150 3.12 -0.70 -12.46
N MET A 151 2.67 0.48 -12.86
CA MET A 151 3.53 1.51 -13.40
C MET A 151 3.42 2.78 -12.55
N VAL A 152 4.52 3.53 -12.42
CA VAL A 152 4.57 4.77 -11.65
C VAL A 152 4.85 5.92 -12.61
N ILE A 153 3.93 6.86 -12.69
CA ILE A 153 4.02 8.05 -13.55
C ILE A 153 4.24 9.25 -12.65
N ALA A 154 5.30 10.03 -12.89
CA ALA A 154 5.52 11.25 -12.14
C ALA A 154 4.48 12.31 -12.54
N ALA A 155 3.92 12.98 -11.54
CA ALA A 155 3.03 14.11 -11.72
C ALA A 155 3.33 15.16 -10.64
N SER A 156 2.99 16.42 -10.90
CA SER A 156 3.11 17.46 -9.87
C SER A 156 2.05 17.22 -8.79
N GLU A 157 2.35 17.63 -7.56
CA GLU A 157 1.38 17.66 -6.47
C GLU A 157 0.10 18.41 -6.88
N GLY A 158 -1.06 17.87 -6.51
CA GLY A 158 -2.37 18.38 -6.92
C GLY A 158 -2.79 18.10 -8.37
N THR A 159 -2.00 17.35 -9.17
CA THR A 159 -2.41 16.97 -10.53
C THR A 159 -3.66 16.08 -10.49
N GLU A 160 -4.66 16.42 -11.30
CA GLU A 160 -5.89 15.63 -11.44
C GLU A 160 -5.58 14.25 -12.05
N VAL A 161 -5.97 13.18 -11.34
CA VAL A 161 -5.88 11.80 -11.82
C VAL A 161 -7.20 11.41 -12.46
N ARG A 162 -7.15 10.95 -13.71
CA ARG A 162 -8.34 10.57 -14.48
C ARG A 162 -8.53 9.06 -14.56
N ALA A 163 -9.79 8.63 -14.52
CA ALA A 163 -10.13 7.24 -14.78
C ALA A 163 -9.76 6.87 -16.23
N ILE A 164 -9.16 5.70 -16.41
CA ILE A 164 -8.69 5.24 -17.73
C ILE A 164 -9.85 4.90 -18.68
N ALA A 165 -11.01 4.60 -18.11
CA ALA A 165 -12.25 4.27 -18.80
C ALA A 165 -13.45 4.52 -17.88
N ASP A 166 -14.65 4.47 -18.44
CA ASP A 166 -15.89 4.53 -17.67
C ASP A 166 -15.96 3.38 -16.67
N GLY A 167 -16.35 3.68 -15.43
CA GLY A 167 -16.41 2.67 -14.39
C GLY A 167 -17.03 3.16 -13.08
N ARG A 168 -17.00 2.28 -12.08
CA ARG A 168 -17.51 2.54 -10.73
C ARG A 168 -16.39 2.39 -9.70
N VAL A 169 -16.24 3.38 -8.83
CA VAL A 169 -15.32 3.29 -7.67
C VAL A 169 -15.86 2.25 -6.70
N ILE A 170 -15.06 1.23 -6.42
CA ILE A 170 -15.38 0.16 -5.46
C ILE A 170 -14.59 0.28 -4.16
N LEU A 171 -13.47 1.00 -4.18
CA LEU A 171 -12.63 1.25 -3.00
C LEU A 171 -11.96 2.61 -3.14
N ALA A 172 -11.93 3.38 -2.05
CA ALA A 172 -11.17 4.61 -1.92
C ALA A 172 -10.67 4.68 -0.48
N ASP A 173 -9.49 4.12 -0.21
CA ASP A 173 -8.97 4.00 1.15
C ASP A 173 -7.44 4.02 1.24
N TRP A 174 -6.91 4.26 2.43
CA TRP A 174 -5.49 4.36 2.68
C TRP A 174 -4.86 2.98 2.86
N LEU A 175 -3.93 2.63 1.97
CA LEU A 175 -3.16 1.39 2.01
C LEU A 175 -1.71 1.68 2.39
N GLN A 176 -1.23 1.00 3.41
CA GLN A 176 0.16 1.14 3.85
C GLN A 176 1.12 0.73 2.72
N GLY A 177 2.06 1.62 2.39
CA GLY A 177 2.99 1.46 1.27
C GLY A 177 2.51 2.01 -0.07
N TYR A 178 1.21 2.27 -0.23
CA TYR A 178 0.60 2.80 -1.47
C TYR A 178 -0.15 4.13 -1.27
N GLY A 179 -0.26 4.63 -0.04
CA GLY A 179 -0.99 5.86 0.27
C GLY A 179 -2.49 5.71 0.04
N LEU A 180 -3.16 6.79 -0.34
CA LEU A 180 -4.58 6.71 -0.69
C LEU A 180 -4.76 6.01 -2.03
N VAL A 181 -5.45 4.87 -1.99
CA VAL A 181 -5.71 4.02 -3.14
C VAL A 181 -7.18 4.09 -3.54
N VAL A 182 -7.42 4.32 -4.83
CA VAL A 182 -8.74 4.28 -5.45
C VAL A 182 -8.78 3.13 -6.45
N VAL A 183 -9.80 2.28 -6.36
CA VAL A 183 -10.01 1.15 -7.27
C VAL A 183 -11.32 1.35 -8.03
N VAL A 184 -11.25 1.25 -9.37
CA VAL A 184 -12.39 1.41 -10.27
C VAL A 184 -12.66 0.11 -11.01
N GLU A 185 -13.90 -0.37 -10.95
CA GLU A 185 -14.41 -1.52 -11.72
C GLU A 185 -14.99 -1.05 -13.05
N HIS A 186 -14.62 -1.70 -14.15
CA HIS A 186 -15.05 -1.37 -15.51
C HIS A 186 -16.03 -2.40 -16.12
N GLY A 187 -16.45 -3.39 -15.34
CA GLY A 187 -17.28 -4.51 -15.77
C GLY A 187 -16.48 -5.72 -16.27
N LYS A 188 -17.11 -6.89 -16.34
CA LYS A 188 -16.49 -8.19 -16.75
C LYS A 188 -15.24 -8.62 -15.95
N GLY A 189 -15.06 -8.09 -14.74
CA GLY A 189 -13.90 -8.38 -13.89
C GLY A 189 -12.68 -7.50 -14.15
N ASP A 190 -12.76 -6.55 -15.09
CA ASP A 190 -11.68 -5.60 -15.34
C ASP A 190 -11.67 -4.50 -14.26
N MET A 191 -10.49 -4.25 -13.69
CA MET A 191 -10.29 -3.23 -12.65
C MET A 191 -9.05 -2.38 -12.92
N SER A 192 -9.10 -1.12 -12.52
CA SER A 192 -7.95 -0.23 -12.46
C SER A 192 -7.71 0.26 -11.03
N LEU A 193 -6.44 0.45 -10.67
CA LEU A 193 -6.02 0.85 -9.33
C LEU A 193 -5.11 2.08 -9.43
N TYR A 194 -5.41 3.10 -8.63
CA TYR A 194 -4.71 4.37 -8.55
C TYR A 194 -4.19 4.58 -7.13
N GLY A 195 -2.88 4.64 -6.94
CA GLY A 195 -2.25 4.85 -5.63
C GLY A 195 -1.44 6.14 -5.57
N TYR A 196 -0.87 6.43 -4.41
CA TYR A 196 -0.11 7.63 -4.07
C TYR A 196 -0.89 8.94 -4.18
N ASN A 197 -2.22 8.86 -4.11
CA ASN A 197 -3.06 10.06 -4.14
C ASN A 197 -2.97 10.81 -2.80
N GLN A 198 -3.05 12.13 -2.86
CA GLN A 198 -3.09 12.99 -1.67
C GLN A 198 -4.51 13.07 -1.10
N SER A 199 -5.50 13.10 -1.99
CA SER A 199 -6.92 13.12 -1.67
C SER A 199 -7.70 12.37 -2.75
N ALA A 200 -8.88 11.84 -2.39
CA ALA A 200 -9.79 11.22 -3.33
C ALA A 200 -10.94 12.18 -3.55
N LEU A 201 -11.03 12.73 -4.77
CA LEU A 201 -12.13 13.61 -5.18
C LEU A 201 -13.40 12.83 -5.58
N VAL A 202 -13.38 11.49 -5.42
CA VAL A 202 -14.52 10.60 -5.66
C VAL A 202 -14.99 9.97 -4.36
N SER A 203 -16.29 10.08 -4.11
CA SER A 203 -17.00 9.30 -3.10
C SER A 203 -17.41 7.93 -3.68
N VAL A 204 -17.64 6.94 -2.82
CA VAL A 204 -18.02 5.56 -3.19
C VAL A 204 -19.46 5.50 -3.74
N VAL A 205 -19.85 6.23 -4.80
CA VAL A 205 -21.11 6.05 -5.59
C VAL A 205 -21.11 6.84 -6.94
N PRO A 206 -22.10 6.62 -7.83
CA PRO A 206 -21.95 5.95 -9.11
C PRO A 206 -21.48 6.87 -10.24
N ARG A 207 -20.46 6.42 -10.98
CA ARG A 207 -19.99 6.93 -12.28
C ARG A 207 -18.77 7.86 -12.18
N CYS A 208 -17.61 7.31 -12.53
CA CYS A 208 -16.51 8.10 -13.06
C CYS A 208 -16.63 8.09 -14.58
N VAL A 209 -16.98 9.24 -15.14
CA VAL A 209 -16.79 9.53 -16.57
C VAL A 209 -15.36 10.07 -16.70
N PRO A 210 -14.61 9.85 -17.80
CA PRO A 210 -13.26 10.40 -18.00
C PRO A 210 -13.15 11.94 -17.97
N ALA A 211 -14.20 12.67 -17.57
CA ALA A 211 -14.32 14.12 -17.60
C ALA A 211 -14.55 14.82 -16.25
N SER A 212 -14.70 14.14 -15.10
CA SER A 212 -14.96 14.88 -13.85
C SER A 212 -14.50 14.16 -12.57
N LEU A 213 -13.36 14.61 -12.05
CA LEU A 213 -12.93 14.47 -10.66
C LEU A 213 -12.56 15.87 -10.13
N SER A 214 -13.59 16.71 -9.95
CA SER A 214 -13.55 18.07 -9.39
C SER A 214 -14.94 18.29 -8.77
N ARG A 215 -15.14 18.76 -7.53
CA ARG A 215 -14.60 19.96 -6.88
C ARG A 215 -14.90 19.87 -5.37
N SER A 216 -13.94 20.27 -4.53
CA SER A 216 -14.00 20.79 -3.13
C SER A 216 -12.85 20.23 -2.30
#